data_AF-A0A4R4IG54-F1
#
_entry.id   AF-A0A4R4IG54-F1
#
_cell.length_a   1.000
_cell.length_b   1.000
_cell.length_c   1.000
_cell.angle_alpha   90.00
_cell.angle_beta   90.00
_cell.angle_gamma   90.00
#
_symmetry.space_group_name_H-M   'P 1'
#
loop_
_entity.id
_entity.type
_entity.pdbx_description
1 polymer ?
#
loop_
_entity_poly.entity_id
_entity_poly.type
_entity_poly.pdbx_seq_one_letter_code
_entity_poly.pdbx_strand_id
1 'polypeptide(L)'
;MTTAELLVRLAGIHSLGFAAFHLAFWRLFGWKRELAQLSTANRAIMQILNLRVIYVFLGMGVIALAFTPDLVDTRLGVVLLCFMAVFWLGRALEQFVFLRINDWRVHLLTGLFVLGAVLHAVPMWLGFMRAISH
;
A
#
# COMPACT_ATOMS: atom_id res chain seq x y z
N MET A 1 -13.61 11.83 -16.20
CA MET A 1 -12.91 10.90 -15.29
C MET A 1 -13.61 9.56 -15.34
N THR A 2 -12.93 8.53 -15.83
CA THR A 2 -13.49 7.17 -15.87
C THR A 2 -13.54 6.54 -14.46
N THR A 3 -14.33 5.48 -14.29
CA THR A 3 -14.34 4.70 -13.03
C THR A 3 -12.94 4.21 -12.66
N ALA A 4 -12.15 3.76 -13.63
CA ALA A 4 -10.77 3.30 -13.41
C ALA A 4 -9.88 4.45 -12.89
N GLU A 5 -9.93 5.63 -13.50
CA GLU A 5 -9.18 6.80 -13.02
C GLU A 5 -9.58 7.21 -11.60
N LEU A 6 -10.88 7.18 -11.28
CA LEU A 6 -11.36 7.48 -9.93
C LEU A 6 -10.78 6.51 -8.91
N LEU A 7 -10.81 5.20 -9.21
CA LEU A 7 -10.26 4.17 -8.34
C LEU A 7 -8.75 4.35 -8.14
N VAL A 8 -7.99 4.67 -9.19
CA VAL A 8 -6.55 4.95 -9.07
C VAL A 8 -6.29 6.19 -8.22
N ARG A 9 -7.07 7.27 -8.36
CA ARG A 9 -6.93 8.45 -7.48
C ARG A 9 -7.21 8.12 -6.02
N LEU A 10 -8.25 7.32 -5.74
CA LEU A 10 -8.53 6.82 -4.40
C LEU A 10 -7.40 5.93 -3.87
N ALA A 11 -6.81 5.08 -4.73
CA ALA A 11 -5.63 4.28 -4.42
C ALA A 11 -4.42 5.15 -4.03
N GLY A 12 -4.26 6.28 -4.72
CA GLY A 12 -3.24 7.29 -4.39
C GLY A 12 -3.45 7.92 -3.02
N ILE A 13 -4.67 8.40 -2.74
CA ILE A 13 -5.05 8.95 -1.42
C ILE A 13 -4.85 7.92 -0.32
N HIS A 14 -5.28 6.68 -0.56
CA HIS A 14 -5.09 5.55 0.35
C HIS A 14 -3.61 5.29 0.65
N SER A 15 -2.76 5.28 -0.38
CA SER A 15 -1.31 5.11 -0.22
C SER A 15 -0.69 6.25 0.60
N LEU A 16 -1.06 7.50 0.34
CA LEU A 16 -0.61 8.65 1.15
C LEU A 16 -1.08 8.56 2.60
N GLY A 17 -2.32 8.11 2.83
CA GLY A 17 -2.83 7.81 4.17
C GLY A 17 -1.99 6.76 4.89
N PHE A 18 -1.58 5.71 4.19
CA PHE A 18 -0.69 4.69 4.75
C PHE A 18 0.73 5.18 5.01
N ALA A 19 1.27 6.08 4.18
CA ALA A 19 2.54 6.75 4.48
C ALA A 19 2.45 7.55 5.80
N ALA A 20 1.37 8.33 5.98
CA ALA A 20 1.12 9.07 7.21
C ALA A 20 0.92 8.14 8.43
N PHE A 21 0.21 7.02 8.24
CA PHE A 21 0.06 5.99 9.27
C PHE A 21 1.41 5.41 9.72
N HIS A 22 2.31 5.09 8.78
CA HIS A 22 3.66 4.58 9.12
C HIS A 22 4.55 5.65 9.77
N LEU A 23 4.37 6.93 9.42
CA LEU A 23 4.98 8.06 10.14
C LEU A 23 4.49 8.15 11.59
N ALA A 24 3.27 7.70 11.87
CA ALA A 24 2.74 7.69 13.23
C ALA A 24 3.27 6.54 14.09
N PHE A 25 3.96 5.52 13.53
CA PHE A 25 4.40 4.33 14.27
C PHE A 25 5.30 4.66 15.46
N TRP A 26 6.17 5.67 15.31
CA TRP A 26 7.02 6.12 16.40
C TRP A 26 6.24 6.54 17.65
N ARG A 27 5.04 7.10 17.46
CA ARG A 27 4.15 7.52 18.54
C ARG A 27 3.17 6.41 18.93
N LEU A 28 2.47 5.83 17.95
CA LEU A 28 1.42 4.83 18.17
C LEU A 28 1.92 3.57 18.88
N PHE A 29 3.14 3.14 18.57
CA PHE A 29 3.74 1.92 19.12
C PHE A 29 4.90 2.21 20.06
N GLY A 30 5.13 3.47 20.44
CA GLY A 30 6.18 3.85 21.38
C GLY A 30 7.59 3.40 20.96
N TRP A 31 7.89 3.39 19.65
CA TRP A 31 9.12 2.78 19.12
C TRP A 31 10.42 3.35 19.71
N LYS A 32 10.41 4.58 20.22
CA LYS A 32 11.57 5.13 20.95
C LYS A 32 11.96 4.24 22.14
N ARG A 33 10.98 3.69 22.86
CA ARG A 33 11.17 2.78 24.00
C ARG A 33 11.24 1.32 23.55
N GLU A 34 10.34 0.89 22.67
CA GLU A 34 10.26 -0.52 22.27
C GLU A 34 11.47 -0.97 21.45
N LEU A 35 11.91 -0.19 20.45
CA LEU A 35 13.04 -0.60 19.61
C LEU A 35 14.38 -0.47 20.33
N ALA A 36 14.46 0.27 21.43
CA ALA A 36 15.67 0.35 22.25
C ALA A 36 16.02 -1.00 22.91
N GLN A 37 15.04 -1.89 23.07
CA GLN A 37 15.23 -3.24 23.61
C GLN A 37 15.84 -4.21 22.58
N LEU A 38 15.88 -3.83 21.31
CA LEU A 38 16.48 -4.63 20.24
C LEU A 38 18.00 -4.41 20.16
N SER A 39 18.71 -5.38 19.57
CA SER A 39 20.09 -5.19 19.15
C SER A 39 20.22 -3.99 18.21
N THR A 40 21.40 -3.36 18.18
CA THR A 40 21.64 -2.19 17.32
C THR A 40 21.33 -2.47 15.85
N ALA A 41 21.70 -3.66 15.35
CA ALA A 41 21.41 -4.07 13.99
C ALA A 41 19.89 -4.18 13.74
N ASN A 42 19.15 -4.90 14.59
CA ASN A 42 17.71 -5.10 14.40
C ASN A 42 16.92 -3.79 14.53
N ARG A 43 17.30 -2.92 15.47
CA ARG A 43 16.73 -1.57 15.60
C ARG A 43 16.92 -0.76 14.31
N ALA A 44 18.12 -0.78 13.73
CA ALA A 44 18.40 -0.06 12.49
C ALA A 44 17.62 -0.64 11.31
N ILE A 45 17.56 -1.97 11.17
CA ILE A 45 16.80 -2.64 10.11
C ILE A 45 15.33 -2.25 10.17
N MET A 46 14.70 -2.30 11.35
CA MET A 46 13.28 -1.90 11.51
C MET A 46 13.02 -0.44 11.10
N GLN A 47 13.93 0.48 11.46
CA GLN A 47 13.82 1.89 11.07
C GLN A 47 13.95 2.06 9.56
N ILE A 48 14.95 1.42 8.94
CA ILE A 48 15.17 1.49 7.49
C ILE A 48 13.97 0.92 6.74
N LEU A 49 13.45 -0.25 7.16
CA LEU A 49 12.27 -0.86 6.57
C LEU A 49 11.06 0.09 6.63
N ASN A 50 10.76 0.67 7.80
CA ASN A 50 9.64 1.61 7.93
C ASN A 50 9.81 2.84 7.02
N LEU A 51 11.02 3.41 6.96
CA LEU A 51 11.31 4.55 6.09
C LEU A 51 11.22 4.22 4.61
N ARG A 52 11.63 3.01 4.19
CA ARG A 52 11.49 2.57 2.80
C ARG A 52 10.04 2.30 2.42
N VAL A 53 9.24 1.74 3.33
CA VAL A 53 7.79 1.56 3.13
C VAL A 53 7.08 2.92 2.98
N ILE A 54 7.41 3.89 3.84
CA ILE A 54 6.92 5.28 3.71
C ILE A 54 7.28 5.85 2.35
N TYR A 55 8.54 5.71 1.92
CA TYR A 55 9.00 6.19 0.61
C TYR A 55 8.21 5.58 -0.55
N VAL A 56 7.97 4.26 -0.53
CA VAL A 56 7.18 3.57 -1.56
C VAL A 56 5.74 4.09 -1.58
N PHE A 57 5.09 4.25 -0.42
CA PHE A 57 3.73 4.75 -0.36
C PHE A 57 3.58 6.21 -0.79
N LEU A 58 4.55 7.07 -0.44
CA LEU A 58 4.58 8.45 -0.96
C LEU A 58 4.76 8.47 -2.47
N GLY A 59 5.73 7.71 -2.98
CA GLY A 59 5.99 7.59 -4.41
C GLY A 59 4.76 7.11 -5.17
N MET A 60 4.18 5.99 -4.74
CA MET A 60 2.98 5.45 -5.39
C MET A 60 1.78 6.38 -5.26
N GLY A 61 1.61 7.05 -4.11
CA GLY A 61 0.57 8.05 -3.91
C GLY A 61 0.67 9.21 -4.90
N VAL A 62 1.88 9.75 -5.10
CA VAL A 62 2.14 10.82 -6.08
C VAL A 62 1.93 10.30 -7.50
N ILE A 63 2.46 9.13 -7.85
CA ILE A 63 2.30 8.53 -9.17
C ILE A 63 0.81 8.37 -9.51
N ALA A 64 0.02 7.83 -8.58
CA ALA A 64 -1.41 7.61 -8.75
C ALA A 64 -2.21 8.89 -8.99
N LEU A 65 -1.82 10.00 -8.37
CA LEU A 65 -2.54 11.28 -8.46
C LEU A 65 -2.09 12.13 -9.65
N ALA A 66 -0.80 12.12 -9.99
CA ALA A 66 -0.22 12.93 -11.04
C ALA A 66 -0.26 12.24 -12.41
N PHE A 67 -0.15 10.91 -12.46
CA PHE A 67 -0.05 10.10 -13.68
C PHE A 67 -1.21 9.10 -13.78
N THR A 68 -2.40 9.48 -13.29
CA THR A 68 -3.59 8.62 -13.30
C THR A 68 -3.91 8.04 -14.69
N PRO A 69 -3.91 8.83 -15.79
CA PRO A 69 -4.21 8.28 -17.12
C PRO A 69 -3.16 7.25 -17.56
N ASP A 70 -1.88 7.54 -17.34
CA ASP A 70 -0.79 6.64 -17.72
C ASP A 70 -0.85 5.29 -17.00
N LEU A 71 -1.32 5.28 -15.75
CA LEU A 71 -1.50 4.05 -14.98
C LEU A 71 -2.57 3.12 -15.57
N VAL A 72 -3.63 3.68 -16.15
CA VAL A 72 -4.76 2.89 -16.66
C VAL A 72 -4.64 2.57 -18.14
N ASP A 73 -3.96 3.42 -18.92
CA ASP A 73 -3.95 3.33 -20.38
C ASP A 73 -2.62 2.76 -20.94
N THR A 74 -1.58 2.61 -20.13
CA THR A 74 -0.29 2.04 -20.57
C THR A 74 -0.03 0.65 -19.98
N ARG A 75 0.71 -0.19 -20.73
CA ARG A 75 1.13 -1.52 -20.26
C ARG A 75 1.97 -1.44 -18.98
N LEU A 76 2.87 -0.45 -18.90
CA LEU A 76 3.70 -0.24 -17.71
C LEU A 76 2.82 0.15 -16.51
N GLY A 77 1.85 1.04 -16.73
CA GLY A 77 0.88 1.45 -15.73
C GLY A 77 0.09 0.29 -15.15
N VAL A 78 -0.47 -0.56 -16.01
CA VAL A 78 -1.22 -1.77 -15.61
C VAL A 78 -0.34 -2.75 -14.84
N VAL A 79 0.92 -2.94 -15.23
CA VAL A 79 1.90 -3.76 -14.48
C VAL A 79 2.17 -3.16 -13.10
N LEU A 80 2.30 -1.83 -12.98
CA LEU A 80 2.52 -1.16 -11.71
C LEU A 80 1.29 -1.27 -10.79
N LEU A 81 0.07 -1.17 -11.33
CA LEU A 81 -1.16 -1.43 -10.58
C LEU A 81 -1.24 -2.89 -10.12
N CYS A 82 -0.85 -3.85 -10.96
CA CYS A 82 -0.77 -5.26 -10.60
C CYS A 82 0.24 -5.50 -9.46
N PHE A 83 1.44 -4.93 -9.57
CA PHE A 83 2.46 -4.99 -8.54
C PHE A 83 1.93 -4.49 -7.19
N MET A 84 1.25 -3.35 -7.19
CA MET A 84 0.65 -2.80 -5.97
C MET A 84 -0.52 -3.63 -5.44
N ALA A 85 -1.34 -4.22 -6.31
CA ALA A 85 -2.41 -5.13 -5.90
C ALA A 85 -1.84 -6.36 -5.18
N VAL A 86 -0.77 -6.96 -5.72
CA VAL A 86 -0.07 -8.09 -5.09
C VAL A 86 0.57 -7.67 -3.76
N PHE A 87 1.19 -6.49 -3.69
CA PHE A 87 1.72 -5.94 -2.44
C PHE A 87 0.64 -5.87 -1.35
N TRP A 88 -0.52 -5.30 -1.65
CA TRP A 88 -1.60 -5.14 -0.68
C TRP A 88 -2.25 -6.47 -0.30
N LEU A 89 -2.40 -7.39 -1.25
CA LEU A 89 -2.87 -8.75 -0.97
C LEU A 89 -1.90 -9.49 -0.04
N GLY A 90 -0.60 -9.42 -0.33
CA GLY A 90 0.46 -9.96 0.52
C GLY A 90 0.37 -9.40 1.95
N ARG A 91 0.24 -8.07 2.09
CA ARG A 91 0.05 -7.43 3.40
C ARG A 91 -1.19 -7.90 4.15
N ALA A 92 -2.30 -8.14 3.45
CA ALA A 92 -3.51 -8.69 4.06
C ALA A 92 -3.27 -10.14 4.55
N LEU A 93 -2.63 -10.98 3.74
CA LEU A 93 -2.33 -12.37 4.09
C LEU A 93 -1.35 -12.48 5.27
N GLU A 94 -0.33 -11.62 5.30
CA GLU A 94 0.67 -11.56 6.35
C GLU A 94 0.07 -11.30 7.75
N GLN A 95 -1.10 -10.66 7.85
CA GLN A 95 -1.78 -10.51 9.14
C GLN A 95 -2.19 -11.85 9.75
N PHE A 96 -2.63 -12.81 8.93
CA PHE A 96 -3.02 -14.13 9.40
C PHE A 96 -1.81 -15.03 9.72
N VAL A 97 -0.61 -14.64 9.28
CA VAL A 97 0.63 -15.37 9.56
C VAL A 97 1.35 -14.79 10.77
N PHE A 98 1.62 -13.47 10.77
CA PHE A 98 2.47 -12.80 11.74
C PHE A 98 1.71 -12.07 12.86
N LEU A 99 0.45 -11.70 12.65
CA LEU A 99 -0.34 -10.90 13.59
C LEU A 99 -1.68 -11.57 13.93
N ARG A 100 -1.62 -12.82 14.39
CA ARG A 100 -2.77 -13.65 14.82
C ARG A 100 -3.40 -13.15 16.13
N ILE A 101 -3.83 -11.90 16.15
CA ILE A 101 -4.42 -11.22 17.30
C ILE A 101 -5.89 -10.97 16.98
N ASN A 102 -6.79 -11.37 17.90
CA ASN A 102 -8.20 -11.10 17.77
C ASN A 102 -8.57 -9.74 18.39
N ASP A 103 -8.29 -8.66 17.66
CA ASP A 103 -8.60 -7.28 18.05
C ASP A 103 -9.25 -6.54 16.88
N TRP A 104 -10.27 -5.72 17.16
CA TRP A 104 -11.02 -4.98 16.13
C TRP A 104 -10.14 -4.05 15.29
N ARG A 105 -9.05 -3.51 15.87
CA ARG A 105 -8.09 -2.65 15.16
C ARG A 105 -7.30 -3.44 14.13
N VAL A 106 -6.97 -4.69 14.43
CA VAL A 106 -6.30 -5.60 13.49
C VAL A 106 -7.26 -5.95 12.36
N HIS A 107 -8.53 -6.24 12.66
CA HIS A 107 -9.55 -6.48 11.63
C HIS A 107 -9.79 -5.26 10.73
N LEU A 108 -9.85 -4.06 11.31
CA LEU A 108 -9.92 -2.80 10.56
C LEU A 108 -8.70 -2.65 9.64
N LEU A 109 -7.49 -2.88 10.17
CA LEU A 109 -6.26 -2.77 9.39
C LEU A 109 -6.22 -3.77 8.24
N THR A 110 -6.67 -5.01 8.46
CA THR A 110 -6.83 -6.02 7.41
C THR A 110 -7.83 -5.57 6.35
N GLY A 111 -8.97 -4.99 6.76
CA GLY A 111 -9.94 -4.41 5.83
C GLY A 111 -9.35 -3.29 4.97
N LEU A 112 -8.50 -2.44 5.55
CA LEU A 112 -7.78 -1.39 4.82
C LEU A 112 -6.75 -1.95 3.82
N PHE A 113 -6.12 -3.09 4.11
CA PHE A 113 -5.24 -3.78 3.17
C PHE A 113 -6.03 -4.40 2.01
N VAL A 114 -7.15 -5.06 2.30
CA VAL A 114 -8.05 -5.59 1.27
C VAL A 114 -8.58 -4.47 0.37
N LEU A 115 -8.97 -3.33 0.96
CA LEU A 115 -9.35 -2.13 0.22
C LEU A 115 -8.21 -1.68 -0.71
N GLY A 116 -6.98 -1.62 -0.22
CA GLY A 116 -5.80 -1.32 -1.02
C GLY A 116 -5.65 -2.26 -2.21
N ALA A 117 -5.83 -3.57 -2.01
CA ALA A 117 -5.76 -4.56 -3.07
C ALA A 117 -6.85 -4.33 -4.13
N VAL A 118 -8.09 -4.08 -3.72
CA VAL A 118 -9.23 -3.82 -4.62
C VAL A 118 -9.02 -2.53 -5.42
N LEU A 119 -8.60 -1.45 -4.76
CA LEU A 119 -8.36 -0.15 -5.38
C LEU A 119 -7.31 -0.20 -6.51
N HIS A 120 -6.39 -1.17 -6.47
CA HIS A 120 -5.39 -1.37 -7.52
C HIS A 120 -5.78 -2.48 -8.52
N ALA A 121 -6.36 -3.59 -8.05
CA ALA A 121 -6.70 -4.73 -8.88
C ALA A 121 -7.84 -4.44 -9.88
N VAL A 122 -8.84 -3.66 -9.48
CA VAL A 122 -9.96 -3.32 -10.37
C VAL A 122 -9.52 -2.44 -11.55
N PRO A 123 -8.84 -1.29 -11.37
CA PRO A 123 -8.37 -0.51 -12.51
C PRO A 123 -7.31 -1.25 -13.33
N MET A 124 -6.48 -2.11 -12.71
CA MET A 124 -5.57 -3.00 -13.42
C MET A 124 -6.32 -3.93 -14.38
N TRP A 125 -7.36 -4.61 -13.90
CA TRP A 125 -8.18 -5.51 -14.73
C TRP A 125 -8.86 -4.76 -15.88
N LEU A 126 -9.43 -3.59 -15.59
CA LEU A 126 -10.08 -2.76 -16.62
C LEU A 126 -9.09 -2.28 -17.69
N GLY A 127 -7.89 -1.86 -17.30
CA GLY A 127 -6.82 -1.47 -18.23
C GLY A 127 -6.29 -2.65 -19.06
N PHE A 128 -6.12 -3.81 -18.43
CA PHE A 128 -5.70 -5.04 -19.11
C PHE A 128 -6.70 -5.49 -20.18
N MET A 129 -8.00 -5.46 -19.87
CA MET A 129 -9.05 -5.82 -20.83
C MET A 129 -9.04 -4.91 -22.06
N ARG A 130 -8.79 -3.60 -21.89
CA ARG A 130 -8.64 -2.66 -23.01
C ARG A 130 -7.41 -2.97 -23.87
N ALA A 131 -6.31 -3.38 -23.25
CA ALA A 131 -5.07 -3.68 -23.95
C ALA A 131 -5.13 -4.94 -24.82
N ILE A 132 -6.08 -5.86 -24.57
CA ILE A 132 -6.27 -7.08 -25.38
C ILE A 132 -7.36 -6.91 -26.44
N SER A 133 -8.27 -5.95 -26.26
CA SER A 133 -9.33 -5.66 -27.25
C SER A 133 -8.86 -4.89 -28.49
N HIS A 134 -7.58 -4.52 -28.55
CA HIS A 134 -6.92 -3.81 -29.67
C HIS A 134 -5.77 -4.66 -30.21
#